data_AF-A0A9X4ETX1-F1
#
_entry.id   AF-A0A9X4ETX1-F1
#
_cell.length_a   1.000
_cell.length_b   1.000
_cell.length_c   1.000
_cell.angle_alpha   90.00
_cell.angle_beta   90.00
_cell.angle_gamma   90.00
#
_symmetry.space_group_name_H-M   'P 1'
#
loop_
_entity.id
_entity.type
_entity.pdbx_description
1 polymer ?
#
loop_
_entity_poly.entity_id
_entity_poly.type
_entity_poly.pdbx_seq_one_letter_code
_entity_poly.pdbx_strand_id
1 'polypeptide(L)'
;DIPAFTPANFIVAPTGATHFKLVAAVGLVSDYTYDEGASTYEPVVAEQNSIGIVASDTVKPLGSNSSAITLTATIPGGVVTDAEVSVISCLGIEFYQQVG
;
A
#
# COMPACT_ATOMS: atom_id res chain seq x y z
N ASP A 1 10.01 -5.60 4.29
CA ASP A 1 9.91 -5.87 5.74
C ASP A 1 10.25 -4.63 6.55
N ILE A 2 9.67 -4.54 7.74
CA ILE A 2 9.92 -3.46 8.70
C ILE A 2 10.43 -4.13 9.99
N PRO A 3 11.68 -3.85 10.41
CA PRO A 3 12.22 -4.41 11.65
C PRO A 3 11.40 -4.00 12.88
N ALA A 4 11.57 -4.73 13.98
CA ALA A 4 11.01 -4.32 15.27
C ALA A 4 11.50 -2.91 15.64
N PHE A 5 10.59 -2.06 16.10
CA PHE A 5 10.90 -0.67 16.47
C PHE A 5 10.11 -0.22 17.69
N THR A 6 10.57 0.85 18.32
CA THR A 6 9.84 1.52 19.41
C THR A 6 8.99 2.65 18.81
N PRO A 7 7.65 2.55 18.75
CA PRO A 7 6.80 3.53 18.07
C PRO A 7 7.01 4.97 18.52
N ALA A 8 7.20 5.19 19.83
CA ALA A 8 7.44 6.51 20.40
C ALA A 8 8.67 7.24 19.82
N ASN A 9 9.63 6.52 19.22
CA ASN A 9 10.84 7.10 18.65
C ASN A 9 10.68 7.48 17.16
N PHE A 10 9.68 6.92 16.46
CA PHE A 10 9.60 6.99 15.00
C PHE A 10 8.24 7.50 14.47
N ILE A 11 7.20 7.49 15.31
CA ILE A 11 5.83 7.83 14.90
C ILE A 11 5.40 9.10 15.63
N VAL A 12 5.07 10.13 14.84
CA VAL A 12 4.39 11.34 15.34
C VAL A 12 2.89 11.09 15.26
N ALA A 13 2.32 10.56 16.35
CA ALA A 13 0.89 10.24 16.40
C ALA A 13 0.02 11.48 16.67
N PRO A 14 -1.19 11.57 16.08
CA PRO A 14 -2.13 12.63 16.41
C PRO A 14 -2.64 12.51 17.85
N THR A 15 -3.08 13.62 18.43
CA THR A 15 -3.60 13.65 19.81
C THR A 15 -4.77 12.67 19.97
N GLY A 16 -4.71 11.84 21.02
CA GLY A 16 -5.75 10.86 21.35
C GLY A 16 -5.53 9.48 20.72
N ALA A 17 -4.59 9.32 19.80
CA ALA A 17 -4.23 8.00 19.28
C ALA A 17 -3.59 7.14 20.38
N THR A 18 -4.07 5.90 20.52
CA THR A 18 -3.50 4.91 21.45
C THR A 18 -2.94 3.69 20.70
N HIS A 19 -3.39 3.48 19.47
CA HIS A 19 -3.01 2.36 18.63
C HIS A 19 -2.74 2.80 17.19
N PHE A 20 -2.06 1.96 16.44
CA PHE A 20 -1.80 2.16 15.02
C PHE A 20 -1.79 0.83 14.24
N LYS A 21 -1.94 0.90 12.92
CA LYS A 21 -1.55 -0.18 12.01
C LYS A 21 -0.80 0.41 10.81
N LEU A 22 0.07 -0.39 10.21
CA LEU A 22 0.77 -0.02 8.98
C LEU A 22 0.03 -0.59 7.78
N VAL A 23 0.02 0.17 6.69
CA VAL A 23 -0.71 -0.16 5.46
C VAL A 23 0.22 0.00 4.28
N ALA A 24 0.32 -1.02 3.45
CA ALA A 24 0.92 -0.94 2.13
C ALA A 24 -0.19 -0.88 1.08
N ALA A 25 -0.12 0.07 0.16
CA ALA A 25 -0.95 0.11 -1.03
C ALA A 25 -0.05 -0.01 -2.25
N VAL A 26 -0.38 -0.93 -3.16
CA VAL A 26 0.33 -1.14 -4.42
C VAL A 26 -0.65 -0.95 -5.57
N GLY A 27 -0.27 -0.09 -6.51
CA GLY A 27 -1.03 0.18 -7.73
C GLY A 27 -0.25 -0.22 -8.97
N LEU A 28 -0.95 -0.70 -9.99
CA LEU A 28 -0.40 -0.91 -11.33
C LEU A 28 -1.08 0.03 -12.32
N VAL A 29 -0.26 0.75 -13.08
CA VAL A 29 -0.71 1.67 -14.13
C VAL A 29 0.06 1.34 -15.40
N SER A 30 -0.64 0.99 -16.47
CA SER A 30 -0.02 0.76 -17.77
C SER A 30 0.30 2.08 -18.45
N ASP A 31 1.30 2.08 -19.32
CA ASP A 31 1.46 3.13 -20.32
C ASP A 31 0.21 3.23 -21.20
N TYR A 32 -0.01 4.42 -21.76
CA TYR A 32 -1.18 4.71 -22.58
C TYR A 32 -0.77 5.13 -23.99
N THR A 33 -1.50 4.62 -24.98
CA THR A 33 -1.32 4.98 -26.39
C THR A 33 -2.65 5.43 -26.99
N TYR A 34 -2.58 6.35 -27.97
CA TYR A 34 -3.78 6.85 -28.63
C TYR A 34 -4.28 5.85 -29.68
N ASP A 35 -5.52 5.40 -29.56
CA ASP A 35 -6.23 4.60 -30.57
C ASP A 35 -7.11 5.54 -31.41
N GLU A 36 -6.79 5.69 -32.70
CA GLU A 36 -7.56 6.53 -33.62
C GLU A 36 -9.00 6.01 -33.83
N GLY A 37 -9.20 4.69 -33.83
CA GLY A 37 -10.50 4.06 -34.05
C GLY A 37 -11.47 4.31 -32.89
N ALA A 38 -10.96 4.30 -31.66
CA ALA A 38 -11.71 4.65 -30.46
C ALA A 38 -11.69 6.17 -30.17
N SER A 39 -10.75 6.90 -30.77
CA SER A 39 -10.45 8.31 -30.49
C SER A 39 -10.14 8.59 -29.02
N THR A 40 -9.55 7.62 -28.33
CA THR A 40 -9.21 7.65 -26.90
C THR A 40 -7.79 7.15 -26.66
N TYR A 41 -7.23 7.49 -25.50
CA TYR A 41 -6.01 6.85 -25.02
C TYR A 41 -6.38 5.57 -24.29
N GLU A 42 -5.81 4.45 -24.71
CA GLU A 42 -6.04 3.14 -24.13
C GLU A 42 -4.77 2.60 -23.46
N PRO A 43 -4.90 1.85 -22.35
CA PRO A 43 -3.76 1.22 -21.71
C PRO A 43 -3.16 0.15 -22.62
N VAL A 44 -1.84 0.12 -22.75
CA VAL A 44 -1.15 -0.88 -23.58
C VAL A 44 -1.34 -2.29 -23.02
N VAL A 45 -1.32 -2.42 -21.69
CA VAL A 45 -1.52 -3.68 -20.96
C VAL A 45 -2.79 -3.57 -20.11
N ALA A 46 -3.95 -3.64 -20.76
CA ALA A 46 -5.25 -3.43 -20.14
C ALA A 46 -5.49 -4.32 -18.91
N GLU A 47 -5.05 -5.58 -18.94
CA GLU A 47 -5.21 -6.54 -17.83
C GLU A 47 -4.43 -6.17 -16.56
N GLN A 48 -3.37 -5.37 -16.70
CA GLN A 48 -2.54 -4.92 -15.58
C GLN A 48 -2.74 -3.43 -15.25
N ASN A 49 -3.67 -2.76 -15.93
CA ASN A 49 -3.94 -1.36 -15.69
C ASN A 49 -5.01 -1.14 -14.61
N SER A 50 -4.86 -0.08 -13.81
CA SER A 50 -5.82 0.32 -12.78
C SER A 50 -6.08 -0.75 -11.71
N ILE A 51 -5.09 -1.61 -11.44
CA ILE A 51 -5.15 -2.57 -10.34
C ILE A 51 -4.68 -1.87 -9.06
N GLY A 52 -5.45 -1.99 -7.98
CA GLY A 52 -5.08 -1.53 -6.64
C GLY A 52 -5.15 -2.67 -5.63
N ILE A 53 -4.08 -2.86 -4.86
CA ILE A 53 -3.98 -3.85 -3.79
C ILE A 53 -3.64 -3.12 -2.49
N VAL A 54 -4.35 -3.44 -1.41
CA VAL A 54 -4.04 -2.93 -0.08
C VAL A 54 -3.78 -4.11 0.85
N ALA A 55 -2.67 -4.04 1.58
CA ALA A 55 -2.32 -4.96 2.64
C ALA A 55 -2.08 -4.16 3.92
N SER A 56 -2.58 -4.64 5.04
CA SER A 56 -2.31 -4.03 6.34
C SER A 56 -1.88 -5.08 7.33
N ASP A 57 -1.09 -4.67 8.31
CA ASP A 57 -0.84 -5.50 9.47
C ASP A 57 -1.96 -5.35 10.51
N THR A 58 -1.73 -5.90 11.70
CA THR A 58 -2.68 -5.82 12.80
C THR A 58 -2.54 -4.52 13.59
N VAL A 59 -3.66 -4.07 14.17
CA VAL A 59 -3.69 -2.94 15.10
C VAL A 59 -2.83 -3.28 16.33
N LYS A 60 -1.93 -2.37 16.69
CA LYS A 60 -0.98 -2.56 17.79
C LYS A 60 -0.84 -1.27 18.61
N PRO A 61 -0.53 -1.37 19.92
CA PRO A 61 -0.45 -0.21 20.79
C PRO A 61 0.73 0.68 20.41
N LEU A 62 0.54 1.99 20.50
CA LEU A 62 1.63 2.98 20.33
C LEU A 62 2.62 2.94 21.50
N GLY A 63 2.17 2.53 22.69
CA GLY A 63 2.96 2.55 23.92
C GLY A 63 3.94 1.38 24.11
N SER A 64 3.98 0.43 23.18
CA SER A 64 4.81 -0.79 23.31
C SER A 64 5.71 -0.97 22.09
N ASN A 65 6.85 -1.63 22.28
CA ASN A 65 7.71 -2.03 21.16
C ASN A 65 6.93 -2.91 20.18
N SER A 66 7.12 -2.66 18.89
CA SER A 66 6.59 -3.52 17.84
C SER A 66 7.41 -4.80 17.73
N SER A 67 6.79 -5.86 17.23
CA SER A 67 7.50 -6.98 16.60
C SER A 67 7.96 -6.59 15.20
N ALA A 68 8.79 -7.43 14.57
CA ALA A 68 9.05 -7.31 13.13
C ALA A 68 7.73 -7.48 12.34
N ILE A 69 7.56 -6.69 11.30
CA ILE A 69 6.35 -6.62 10.49
C ILE A 69 6.70 -6.94 9.04
N THR A 70 5.92 -7.84 8.44
CA THR A 70 5.94 -8.12 7.01
C THR A 70 4.61 -7.68 6.42
N LEU A 71 4.65 -6.76 5.46
CA LEU A 71 3.50 -6.35 4.65
C LEU A 71 3.67 -6.94 3.26
N THR A 72 2.72 -7.78 2.85
CA THR A 72 2.73 -8.41 1.52
C THR A 72 1.48 -7.99 0.77
N ALA A 73 1.66 -7.15 -0.24
CA ALA A 73 0.63 -6.82 -1.22
C ALA A 73 0.84 -7.70 -2.46
N THR A 74 -0.05 -8.68 -2.65
CA THR A 74 0.06 -9.65 -3.75
C THR A 74 -0.71 -9.16 -4.96
N ILE A 75 0.00 -8.97 -6.07
CA ILE A 75 -0.63 -8.67 -7.37
C ILE A 75 -1.47 -9.89 -7.81
N PRO A 76 -2.77 -9.70 -8.14
CA PRO A 76 -3.62 -10.79 -8.62
C PRO A 76 -3.05 -11.47 -9.86
N GLY A 77 -3.27 -12.78 -9.98
CA GLY A 77 -2.86 -13.54 -11.16
C GLY A 77 -1.39 -14.00 -11.19
N GLY A 78 -0.56 -13.56 -10.23
CA GLY A 78 0.85 -14.00 -10.13
C GLY A 78 1.69 -13.64 -11.35
N VAL A 79 1.24 -12.64 -12.11
CA VAL A 79 1.82 -12.24 -13.39
C VAL A 79 3.09 -11.43 -13.11
N VAL A 80 4.15 -11.72 -13.85
CA VAL A 80 5.29 -10.80 -13.92
C VAL A 80 4.77 -9.49 -14.50
N THR A 81 5.01 -8.39 -13.81
CA THR A 81 4.61 -7.06 -14.28
C THR A 81 5.26 -6.80 -15.63
N ASP A 82 4.45 -6.37 -16.60
CA ASP A 82 4.93 -6.03 -17.94
C ASP A 82 5.89 -4.83 -17.88
N ALA A 83 6.78 -4.70 -18.87
CA ALA A 83 7.70 -3.58 -18.97
C ALA A 83 6.98 -2.23 -19.21
N GLU A 84 5.77 -2.28 -19.78
CA GLU A 84 4.91 -1.11 -20.03
C GLU A 84 3.94 -0.85 -18.87
N VAL A 85 4.24 -1.36 -17.67
CA VAL A 85 3.44 -1.17 -16.46
C VAL A 85 4.30 -0.61 -15.33
N SER A 86 3.90 0.55 -14.83
CA SER A 86 4.48 1.17 -13.65
C SER A 86 3.85 0.62 -12.37
N VAL A 87 4.70 0.27 -11.41
CA VAL A 87 4.29 -0.12 -10.04
C VAL A 87 4.39 1.09 -9.12
N ILE A 88 3.27 1.49 -8.53
CA ILE A 88 3.21 2.51 -7.48
C ILE A 88 3.15 1.79 -6.15
N SER A 89 4.09 2.07 -5.24
CA SER A 89 4.09 1.49 -3.90
C SER A 89 4.05 2.59 -2.85
N CYS A 90 3.06 2.52 -1.97
CA CYS A 90 2.81 3.49 -0.91
C CYS A 90 2.82 2.78 0.45
N LEU A 91 3.49 3.39 1.43
CA LEU A 91 3.42 2.99 2.84
C LEU A 91 2.70 4.06 3.63
N GLY A 92 1.72 3.65 4.43
CA GLY A 92 0.92 4.51 5.27
C GLY A 92 0.79 3.98 6.69
N ILE A 93 0.25 4.84 7.55
CA ILE A 93 -0.10 4.52 8.93
C ILE A 93 -1.53 4.97 9.19
N GLU A 94 -2.32 4.11 9.81
CA GLU A 94 -3.63 4.47 10.33
C GLU A 94 -3.59 4.49 11.86
N PHE A 95 -4.18 5.53 12.45
CA PHE A 95 -4.22 5.72 13.88
C PHE A 95 -5.61 5.43 14.44
N TYR A 96 -5.63 4.86 15.64
CA TYR A 96 -6.84 4.46 16.33
C TYR A 96 -6.82 4.99 17.76
N GLN A 97 -7.99 5.40 18.24
CA GLN A 97 -8.22 5.69 19.65
C GLN A 97 -9.02 4.54 20.25
N GLN A 98 -8.47 3.91 21.29
CA GLN A 98 -9.23 3.01 22.15
C GLN A 98 -10.15 3.85 23.05
N VAL A 99 -11.44 3.53 23.05
CA VAL A 99 -12.46 4.17 23.88
C VAL A 99 -13.02 3.11 24.83
N GLY A 100 -12.98 3.37 26.14
CA GLY A 100 -13.38 2.44 27.20
C GLY A 100 -12.27 2.23 28.20
#